data_AF-A0A543GIE4-F1
#
_entry.id   AF-A0A543GIE4-F1
#
_cell.length_a   1.000
_cell.length_b   1.000
_cell.length_c   1.000
_cell.angle_alpha   90.00
_cell.angle_beta   90.00
_cell.angle_gamma   90.00
#
_symmetry.space_group_name_H-M   'P 1'
#
loop_
_entity.id
_entity.type
_entity.pdbx_description
1 polymer ?
#
loop_
_entity_poly.entity_id
_entity_poly.type
_entity_poly.pdbx_seq_one_letter_code
_entity_poly.pdbx_strand_id
1 'polypeptide(L)' 'MPSEELLTTGETAKRLGLSRSTLWRYVKAGLIEPDLVTAGGHFRFDPEHVRRQLRALQQRGDG' A
#
# COMPACT_ATOMS: atom_id res chain seq x y z
N MET A 1 -8.07 19.10 -6.85
CA MET A 1 -6.85 18.55 -6.21
C MET A 1 -7.16 17.13 -5.80
N PRO A 2 -6.48 16.08 -6.28
CA PRO A 2 -6.72 14.75 -5.75
C PRO A 2 -6.27 14.77 -4.28
N SER A 3 -7.14 14.29 -3.39
CA SER A 3 -7.05 14.45 -1.95
C SER A 3 -5.80 13.79 -1.37
N GLU A 4 -5.05 14.55 -0.56
CA GLU A 4 -4.00 14.14 0.40
C GLU A 4 -4.50 13.17 1.49
N GLU A 5 -5.56 12.40 1.23
CA GLU A 5 -6.19 11.57 2.24
C GLU A 5 -5.53 10.20 2.25
N LEU A 6 -4.66 9.99 3.26
CA LEU A 6 -4.07 8.69 3.48
C LEU A 6 -5.16 7.67 3.86
N LEU A 7 -5.32 6.69 3.00
CA LEU A 7 -6.35 5.67 3.09
C LEU A 7 -5.92 4.51 3.98
N THR A 8 -6.88 3.83 4.58
CA THR A 8 -6.61 2.58 5.33
C THR A 8 -6.19 1.46 4.39
N THR A 9 -5.59 0.39 4.91
CA THR A 9 -5.25 -0.81 4.12
C THR A 9 -6.44 -1.33 3.28
N GLY A 10 -7.65 -1.29 3.82
CA GLY A 10 -8.84 -1.78 3.11
C GLY A 10 -9.24 -0.88 1.94
N GLU A 11 -9.24 0.43 2.16
CA GLU A 11 -9.59 1.42 1.14
C GLU A 11 -8.54 1.47 0.02
N THR A 12 -7.25 1.45 0.37
CA THR A 12 -6.15 1.40 -0.58
C THR A 12 -6.21 0.12 -1.42
N ALA A 13 -6.43 -1.03 -0.79
CA ALA A 13 -6.57 -2.28 -1.51
C ALA A 13 -7.74 -2.24 -2.51
N LYS A 14 -8.92 -1.76 -2.08
CA LYS A 14 -10.09 -1.59 -2.94
C LYS A 14 -9.80 -0.66 -4.12
N ARG A 15 -9.12 0.47 -3.88
CA ARG A 15 -8.78 1.45 -4.91
C ARG A 15 -7.76 0.93 -5.93
N LEU A 16 -6.87 0.05 -5.51
CA LEU A 16 -5.87 -0.60 -6.37
C LEU A 16 -6.34 -1.92 -6.99
N GLY A 17 -7.59 -2.34 -6.75
CA GLY A 17 -8.10 -3.63 -7.24
C GLY A 17 -7.43 -4.84 -6.59
N LEU A 18 -6.87 -4.67 -5.39
CA LEU A 18 -6.20 -5.72 -4.62
C LEU A 18 -7.11 -6.23 -3.50
N SER A 19 -6.87 -7.47 -3.09
CA SER A 19 -7.44 -7.97 -1.85
C SER A 19 -6.77 -7.29 -0.65
N ARG A 20 -7.53 -7.00 0.41
CA ARG A 20 -6.98 -6.46 1.67
C ARG A 20 -5.88 -7.36 2.24
N SER A 21 -6.06 -8.68 2.15
CA SER A 21 -5.11 -9.68 2.62
C SER A 21 -3.80 -9.64 1.84
N THR A 22 -3.85 -9.39 0.52
CA THR A 22 -2.65 -9.22 -0.32
C THR A 22 -1.84 -8.02 0.12
N LEU A 23 -2.47 -6.85 0.25
CA LEU A 23 -1.77 -5.64 0.68
C LEU A 23 -1.19 -5.81 2.09
N TRP A 24 -1.95 -6.38 3.02
CA TRP A 24 -1.48 -6.64 4.37
C TRP A 24 -0.28 -7.61 4.40
N ARG A 25 -0.30 -8.67 3.59
CA ARG A 25 0.83 -9.61 3.45
C ARG A 25 2.08 -8.91 2.94
N TYR A 26 1.95 -8.05 1.93
CA TYR A 26 3.08 -7.28 1.40
C TYR A 26 3.68 -6.32 2.42
N VAL A 27 2.84 -5.67 3.22
CA VAL A 27 3.29 -4.81 4.32
C VAL A 27 4.03 -5.63 5.38
N LYS A 28 3.47 -6.78 5.77
CA LYS A 28 4.12 -7.70 6.74
C LYS A 28 5.44 -8.28 6.23
N ALA A 29 5.55 -8.50 4.92
CA ALA A 29 6.77 -8.98 4.28
C ALA A 29 7.80 -7.86 4.02
N GLY A 30 7.49 -6.60 4.35
CA GLY A 30 8.38 -5.46 4.06
C GLY A 30 8.49 -5.13 2.57
N LEU A 31 7.58 -5.62 1.74
CA LEU A 31 7.55 -5.36 0.30
C LEU A 31 6.85 -4.04 -0.04
N ILE A 32 5.88 -3.64 0.80
CA ILE A 32 5.18 -2.37 0.69
C ILE A 32 5.27 -1.63 2.02
N GLU A 33 5.74 -0.40 1.98
CA GLU A 33 5.83 0.49 3.13
C GLU A 33 4.59 1.39 3.23
N PRO A 34 3.97 1.50 4.42
CA PRO A 34 2.93 2.48 4.69
C PRO A 34 3.52 3.88 4.80
N ASP A 35 2.77 4.89 4.32
CA ASP A 35 3.15 6.30 4.43
C ASP A 35 3.07 6.83 5.86
N LEU A 36 2.12 6.31 6.64
CA LEU A 36 1.97 6.66 8.05
C LEU A 36 1.51 5.45 8.86
N VAL A 37 2.07 5.33 10.06
CA VAL A 37 1.58 4.41 11.09
C VAL A 37 1.00 5.26 12.21
N THR A 38 -0.30 5.12 12.48
CA THR A 38 -0.91 5.85 13.59
C THR A 38 -0.41 5.32 14.93
N ALA A 39 -0.55 6.09 16.01
CA ALA A 39 -0.15 5.66 17.36
C ALA A 39 -0.84 4.36 17.82
N GLY A 40 -2.01 4.04 17.26
CA GLY A 40 -2.73 2.77 17.50
C GLY A 40 -2.29 1.60 16.61
N GLY A 41 -1.25 1.78 15.77
CA GLY A 41 -0.72 0.75 14.89
C GLY A 41 -1.50 0.55 13.58
N HIS A 42 -2.38 1.50 13.21
CA HIS A 42 -3.09 1.42 11.93
C HIS A 42 -2.23 1.99 10.80
N PHE A 43 -2.18 1.27 9.69
CA PHE A 43 -1.46 1.69 8.50
C PHE A 43 -2.30 2.60 7.61
N ARG A 44 -1.64 3.64 7.11
CA ARG A 44 -2.18 4.67 6.24
C ARG A 44 -1.32 4.75 4.99
N PHE A 45 -1.98 4.82 3.83
CA PHE A 45 -1.32 4.73 2.53
C PHE A 45 -1.84 5.80 1.57
N ASP A 46 -0.93 6.37 0.81
CA ASP A 46 -1.24 6.99 -0.47
C ASP A 46 -1.35 5.87 -1.54
N PRO A 47 -2.52 5.71 -2.19
CA PRO A 47 -2.70 4.75 -3.27
C PRO A 47 -1.67 4.88 -4.40
N GLU A 48 -1.27 6.09 -4.77
CA GLU A 48 -0.29 6.32 -5.83
C GLU A 48 1.12 5.95 -5.37
N HIS A 49 1.46 6.14 -4.10
CA HIS A 49 2.71 5.64 -3.54
C HIS A 49 2.76 4.11 -3.55
N VAL A 50 1.71 3.44 -3.06
CA VAL A 50 1.63 1.97 -3.10
C VAL A 50 1.70 1.46 -4.54
N ARG A 51 1.04 2.12 -5.49
CA ARG A 51 1.11 1.77 -6.92
C ARG A 51 2.53 1.88 -7.49
N ARG A 52 3.34 2.86 -7.06
CA ARG A 52 4.75 2.98 -7.44
C ARG A 52 5.58 1.84 -6.87
N GLN A 53 5.39 1.51 -5.59
CA GLN A 53 6.10 0.41 -4.95
C GLN A 53 5.76 -0.94 -5.59
N LEU A 54 4.48 -1.21 -5.90
CA LEU A 54 4.06 -2.42 -6.62
C LEU A 54 4.74 -2.58 -7.99
N ARG A 55 4.86 -1.48 -8.75
CA ARG A 55 5.58 -1.50 -10.03
C ARG A 55 7.07 -1.82 -9.85
N ALA A 56 7.70 -1.27 -8.82
CA ALA A 56 9.09 -1.57 -8.50
C ALA A 56 9.28 -3.04 -8.08
N LEU A 57 8.31 -3.63 -7.37
CA LEU A 57 8.33 -5.06 -7.02
C LEU A 57 8.23 -5.96 -8.25
N GLN A 58 7.37 -5.63 -9.21
CA GLN A 58 7.25 -6.39 -10.46
C GLN A 58 8.57 -6.39 -11.24
N GLN A 59 9.19 -5.21 -11.40
CA GLN A 59 10.47 -5.06 -12.08
C GLN A 59 11.64 -5.82 -11.42
N ARG A 60 11.57 -6.08 -10.11
CA ARG A 60 12.56 -6.88 -9.38
C ARG A 60 12.38 -8.38 -9.54
N GLY A 61 11.15 -8.84 -9.84
CA GLY A 61 10.83 -10.25 -10.02
C GLY A 61 11.02 -10.75 -11.46
N ASP A 62 11.07 -9.84 -12.44
CA ASP A 62 11.24 -10.13 -13.86
C ASP A 62 12.71 -10.15 -14.32
N GLY A 63 13.65 -10.52 -13.43
CA GLY A 63 15.11 -10.53 -13.66
C GLY A 63 15.77 -11.86 -13.35
#